data_AF-A0A972S732-F1
#
_entry.id   AF-A0A972S732-F1
#
_cell.length_a   1.000
_cell.length_b   1.000
_cell.length_c   1.000
_cell.angle_alpha   90.00
_cell.angle_beta   90.00
_cell.angle_gamma   90.00
#
_symmetry.space_group_name_H-M   'P 1'
#
loop_
_entity.id
_entity.type
_entity.pdbx_description
1 polymer ?
#
loop_
_entity_poly.entity_id
_entity_poly.type
_entity_poly.pdbx_seq_one_letter_code
_entity_poly.pdbx_strand_id
1 'polypeptide(L)'
;MRRYKLLFRAFHFYVGLGGVESCPHSHIYRVEVVGDVPTNALEDLVAELSGRLLNDWEGLLYPEPTTENLAASIFRRLSRGGWRIRWVSVEEDGTVRSLYDGSDVWVSVRKSRPRRTAVCAVKGSFSPSGFAANLKDISALCP
;
A
#
# COMPACT_ATOMS: atom_id res chain seq x y z
N MET A 1 -5.08 -21.65 -0.16
CA MET A 1 -4.90 -20.20 -0.30
C MET A 1 -5.92 -19.63 -1.25
N ARG A 2 -6.73 -18.70 -0.73
CA ARG A 2 -7.76 -17.98 -1.46
C ARG A 2 -7.23 -16.60 -1.85
N ARG A 3 -7.90 -15.96 -2.80
CA ARG A 3 -7.64 -14.59 -3.24
C ARG A 3 -8.85 -13.75 -2.91
N TYR A 4 -8.63 -12.68 -2.16
CA TYR A 4 -9.66 -11.75 -1.72
C TYR A 4 -9.40 -10.39 -2.34
N LYS A 5 -10.48 -9.71 -2.75
CA LYS A 5 -10.44 -8.34 -3.24
C LYS A 5 -11.27 -7.49 -2.31
N LEU A 6 -10.64 -6.49 -1.71
CA LEU A 6 -11.24 -5.56 -0.77
C LEU A 6 -11.22 -4.16 -1.40
N LEU A 7 -12.21 -3.35 -1.07
CA LEU A 7 -12.34 -1.99 -1.53
C LEU A 7 -12.71 -1.11 -0.35
N PHE A 8 -11.97 -0.02 -0.14
CA PHE A 8 -12.34 0.99 0.84
C PHE A 8 -11.90 2.38 0.38
N ARG A 9 -12.50 3.41 0.95
CA ARG A 9 -12.06 4.80 0.78
C ARG A 9 -11.40 5.26 2.07
N ALA A 10 -10.23 5.89 1.99
CA ALA A 10 -9.55 6.47 3.14
C ALA A 10 -8.85 7.78 2.75
N PHE A 11 -8.45 8.55 3.75
CA PHE A 11 -7.78 9.84 3.62
C PHE A 11 -6.33 9.73 4.03
N HIS A 12 -5.44 10.50 3.42
CA HIS A 12 -4.08 10.68 3.94
C HIS A 12 -3.47 12.01 3.53
N PHE A 13 -2.31 12.30 4.11
CA PHE A 13 -1.35 13.28 3.63
C PHE A 13 0.06 12.72 3.80
N TYR A 14 1.00 13.27 3.04
CA TYR A 14 2.42 12.97 3.13
C TYR A 14 3.14 14.08 3.87
N VAL A 15 4.13 13.73 4.70
CA VAL A 15 5.09 14.70 5.23
C VAL A 15 6.36 14.62 4.38
N GLY A 16 6.53 15.59 3.49
CA GLY A 16 7.69 15.66 2.60
C GLY A 16 9.01 15.87 3.34
N LEU A 17 10.12 15.63 2.64
CA LEU A 17 11.46 15.99 3.13
C LEU A 17 11.50 17.49 3.45
N GLY A 18 11.67 17.82 4.74
CA GLY A 18 11.60 19.19 5.25
C GLY A 18 10.37 19.48 6.14
N GLY A 19 9.51 18.49 6.40
CA GLY A 19 8.38 18.64 7.32
C GLY A 19 7.15 19.31 6.69
N VAL A 20 7.14 19.49 5.36
CA VAL A 20 6.01 20.10 4.66
C VAL A 20 4.96 19.05 4.38
N GLU A 21 3.78 19.22 4.97
CA GLU A 21 2.63 18.35 4.72
C GLU A 21 2.00 18.64 3.35
N SER A 22 1.70 17.60 2.60
CA SER A 22 0.82 17.71 1.43
C SER A 22 -0.61 18.01 1.88
N CYS A 23 -1.44 18.59 1.02
CA CYS A 23 -2.88 18.72 1.31
C CYS A 23 -3.50 17.34 1.61
N PRO A 24 -4.33 17.22 2.67
CA PRO A 24 -5.13 16.02 2.90
C PRO A 24 -6.00 15.70 1.69
N HIS A 25 -5.95 14.46 1.23
CA HIS A 25 -6.71 13.97 0.09
C HIS A 25 -7.20 12.53 0.34
N SER A 26 -8.11 12.05 -0.51
CA SER A 26 -8.72 10.72 -0.36
C SER A 26 -8.52 9.88 -1.61
N HIS A 27 -8.35 8.57 -1.40
CA HIS A 27 -8.30 7.58 -2.48
C HIS A 27 -9.30 6.45 -2.25
N ILE A 28 -9.69 5.81 -3.34
CA ILE A 28 -10.29 4.47 -3.30
C ILE A 28 -9.16 3.46 -3.38
N TYR A 29 -8.93 2.74 -2.29
CA TYR A 29 -7.94 1.67 -2.20
C TYR A 29 -8.54 0.33 -2.60
N ARG A 30 -7.90 -0.33 -3.57
CA ARG A 30 -8.13 -1.72 -3.95
C ARG A 30 -7.05 -2.57 -3.30
N VAL A 31 -7.46 -3.46 -2.40
CA VAL A 31 -6.52 -4.37 -1.73
C VAL A 31 -6.77 -5.79 -2.19
N GLU A 32 -5.71 -6.48 -2.56
CA GLU A 32 -5.74 -7.89 -2.89
C GLU A 32 -4.93 -8.67 -1.85
N VAL A 33 -5.56 -9.64 -1.19
CA VAL A 33 -4.92 -10.50 -0.20
C VAL A 33 -4.94 -11.92 -0.72
N VAL A 34 -3.76 -12.56 -0.78
CA VAL A 34 -3.66 -13.99 -1.09
C VAL A 34 -3.18 -14.74 0.15
N GLY A 35 -4.05 -15.59 0.68
CA GLY A 35 -3.79 -16.29 1.94
C GLY A 35 -4.96 -17.17 2.39
N ASP A 36 -4.81 -17.77 3.56
CA ASP A 36 -5.85 -18.49 4.28
C ASP A 36 -6.30 -17.61 5.47
N VAL A 37 -7.01 -16.53 5.13
CA VAL A 37 -7.52 -15.54 6.10
C VAL A 37 -9.03 -15.72 6.24
N PRO A 38 -9.57 -15.74 7.48
CA PRO A 38 -11.02 -15.74 7.72
C PRO A 38 -11.71 -14.50 7.15
N THR A 39 -12.94 -14.66 6.65
CA THR A 39 -13.69 -13.55 6.04
C THR A 39 -13.94 -12.41 7.03
N ASN A 40 -14.30 -12.72 8.28
CA ASN A 40 -14.54 -11.72 9.31
C ASN A 40 -13.29 -10.86 9.60
N ALA A 41 -12.09 -11.45 9.59
CA ALA A 41 -10.86 -10.67 9.75
C ALA A 41 -10.60 -9.69 8.60
N LEU A 42 -11.05 -10.02 7.39
CA LEU A 42 -10.97 -9.11 6.22
C LEU A 42 -12.05 -8.02 6.30
N GLU A 43 -13.25 -8.35 6.79
CA GLU A 43 -14.33 -7.39 7.02
C GLU A 43 -13.95 -6.39 8.12
N ASP A 44 -13.39 -6.87 9.24
CA ASP A 44 -12.87 -6.04 10.32
C ASP A 44 -11.80 -5.07 9.80
N LEU A 45 -10.88 -5.55 8.96
CA LEU A 45 -9.87 -4.70 8.34
C LEU A 45 -10.49 -3.59 7.47
N VAL A 46 -11.49 -3.93 6.65
CA VAL A 46 -12.18 -2.95 5.81
C VAL A 46 -12.93 -1.92 6.66
N ALA A 47 -13.63 -2.37 7.71
CA ALA A 47 -14.33 -1.49 8.64
C ALA A 47 -13.36 -0.57 9.40
N GLU A 48 -12.18 -1.09 9.77
CA GLU A 48 -11.12 -0.34 10.44
C GLU A 48 -10.57 0.78 9.55
N LEU A 49 -10.41 0.55 8.25
CA LEU A 49 -9.79 1.49 7.30
C LEU A 49 -10.77 2.43 6.59
N SER A 50 -12.03 2.03 6.42
CA SER A 50 -13.00 2.80 5.64
C SER A 50 -13.36 4.12 6.32
N GLY A 51 -13.19 5.24 5.59
CA GLY A 51 -13.47 6.59 6.07
C GLY A 51 -12.42 7.14 7.04
N ARG A 52 -11.33 6.42 7.29
CA ARG A 52 -10.27 6.81 8.25
C ARG A 52 -9.23 7.75 7.62
N LEU A 53 -8.65 8.63 8.44
CA LEU A 53 -7.36 9.27 8.17
C LEU A 53 -6.23 8.27 8.45
N LEU A 54 -5.58 7.76 7.40
CA LEU A 54 -4.58 6.71 7.52
C LEU A 54 -3.41 7.14 8.39
N ASN A 55 -3.00 8.41 8.39
CA ASN A 55 -1.91 8.90 9.24
C ASN A 55 -2.10 8.58 10.74
N ASP A 56 -3.33 8.45 11.22
CA ASP A 56 -3.68 8.13 12.61
C ASP A 56 -3.96 6.63 12.84
N TRP A 57 -3.78 5.80 11.81
CA TRP A 57 -4.05 4.39 11.93
C TRP A 57 -2.94 3.68 12.70
N GLU A 58 -3.22 3.23 13.92
CA GLU A 58 -2.28 2.50 14.78
C GLU A 58 -1.68 1.24 14.12
N GLY A 59 -2.36 0.69 13.10
CA GLY A 59 -1.87 -0.45 12.33
C GLY A 59 -0.66 -0.13 11.45
N LEU A 60 -0.39 1.15 11.15
CA LEU A 60 0.73 1.57 10.31
C LEU A 60 2.07 1.14 10.89
N LEU A 61 2.90 0.61 10.01
CA LEU A 61 4.28 0.27 10.28
C LEU A 61 5.18 1.50 10.33
N TYR A 62 4.83 2.51 9.54
CA TYR A 62 5.66 3.67 9.25
C TYR A 62 4.78 4.91 9.26
N PRO A 63 5.33 6.10 9.58
CA PRO A 63 4.54 7.31 9.72
C PRO A 63 3.87 7.75 8.42
N GLU A 64 4.49 7.45 7.26
CA GLU A 64 3.98 7.84 5.95
C GLU A 64 3.03 6.77 5.38
N PRO A 65 1.75 7.10 5.10
CA PRO A 65 0.75 6.15 4.59
C PRO A 65 0.83 5.98 3.05
N THR A 66 2.03 5.71 2.54
CA THR A 66 2.23 5.30 1.14
C THR A 66 1.56 3.95 0.87
N THR A 67 1.25 3.65 -0.41
CA THR A 67 0.63 2.36 -0.77
C THR A 67 1.49 1.15 -0.36
N GLU A 68 2.81 1.32 -0.35
CA GLU A 68 3.84 0.37 0.08
C GLU A 68 3.76 0.11 1.58
N ASN A 69 3.76 1.19 2.37
CA ASN A 69 3.68 1.12 3.81
C ASN A 69 2.31 0.57 4.23
N LEU A 70 1.24 0.92 3.52
CA LEU A 70 -0.10 0.37 3.73
C LEU A 70 -0.14 -1.13 3.44
N ALA A 71 0.44 -1.60 2.32
CA ALA A 71 0.50 -3.02 1.98
C ALA A 71 1.23 -3.85 3.06
N ALA A 72 2.39 -3.36 3.53
CA ALA A 72 3.13 -4.02 4.60
C ALA A 72 2.39 -3.97 5.94
N SER A 73 1.73 -2.87 6.25
CA SER A 73 0.95 -2.70 7.48
C SER A 73 -0.22 -3.67 7.53
N ILE A 74 -0.96 -3.80 6.42
CA ILE A 74 -2.04 -4.78 6.27
C ILE A 74 -1.51 -6.21 6.41
N PHE A 75 -0.41 -6.54 5.72
CA PHE A 75 0.22 -7.85 5.84
C PHE A 75 0.55 -8.17 7.31
N ARG A 76 1.26 -7.27 8.01
CA ARG A 76 1.61 -7.44 9.42
C ARG A 76 0.37 -7.58 10.31
N ARG A 77 -0.62 -6.70 10.14
CA ARG A 77 -1.87 -6.70 10.90
C ARG A 77 -2.61 -8.03 10.77
N LEU A 78 -2.64 -8.57 9.55
CA LEU A 78 -3.26 -9.87 9.30
C LEU A 78 -2.37 -11.03 9.81
N SER A 79 -1.05 -11.00 9.61
CA SER A 79 -0.15 -12.04 10.13
C SER A 79 -0.19 -12.17 11.66
N ARG A 80 -0.40 -11.07 12.38
CA ARG A 80 -0.59 -11.08 13.85
C ARG A 80 -1.82 -11.86 14.31
N GLY A 81 -2.81 -12.04 13.44
CA GLY A 81 -3.96 -12.91 13.70
C GLY A 81 -3.65 -14.41 13.59
N GLY A 82 -2.41 -14.78 13.26
CA GLY A 82 -1.98 -16.18 13.08
C GLY A 82 -2.34 -16.76 11.72
N TRP A 83 -2.77 -15.94 10.76
CA TRP A 83 -3.21 -16.40 9.44
C TRP A 83 -2.04 -16.52 8.46
N ARG A 84 -2.10 -17.52 7.58
CA ARG A 84 -1.09 -17.71 6.54
C ARG A 84 -1.38 -16.77 5.37
N ILE A 85 -0.46 -15.84 5.11
CA ILE A 85 -0.57 -14.85 4.04
C ILE A 85 0.63 -15.01 3.13
N ARG A 86 0.39 -15.10 1.83
CA ARG A 86 1.44 -15.16 0.82
C ARG A 86 1.86 -13.77 0.38
N TRP A 87 0.89 -12.88 0.14
CA TRP A 87 1.15 -11.49 -0.20
C TRP A 87 -0.10 -10.63 -0.04
N VAL A 88 0.14 -9.33 0.09
CA VAL A 88 -0.86 -8.26 0.04
C VAL A 88 -0.45 -7.28 -1.04
N SER A 89 -1.37 -6.86 -1.91
CA SER A 89 -1.14 -5.72 -2.78
C SER A 89 -2.18 -4.64 -2.56
N VAL A 90 -1.74 -3.38 -2.59
CA VAL A 90 -2.57 -2.19 -2.43
C VAL A 90 -2.42 -1.33 -3.68
N GLU A 91 -3.54 -0.90 -4.22
CA GLU A 91 -3.60 0.02 -5.35
C GLU A 91 -4.53 1.17 -5.00
N GLU A 92 -4.07 2.41 -5.15
CA GLU A 92 -4.92 3.60 -5.08
C GLU A 92 -5.48 3.93 -6.47
N ASP A 93 -6.63 4.60 -6.53
CA ASP A 93 -7.21 5.05 -7.79
C ASP A 93 -6.34 6.12 -8.45
N GLY A 94 -5.59 5.70 -9.48
CA GLY A 94 -5.01 6.63 -10.46
C GLY A 94 -3.52 6.46 -10.74
N THR A 95 -2.73 5.83 -9.86
CA THR A 95 -1.26 6.08 -9.95
C THR A 95 -0.33 4.96 -9.48
N VAL A 96 -0.57 4.29 -8.35
CA VAL A 96 0.42 3.36 -7.77
C VAL A 96 -0.21 2.05 -7.27
N ARG A 97 0.45 0.93 -7.58
CA ARG A 97 0.15 -0.38 -7.00
C ARG A 97 1.41 -0.96 -6.36
N SER A 98 1.32 -1.36 -5.10
CA SER A 98 2.41 -1.95 -4.33
C SER A 98 2.05 -3.35 -3.87
N LEU A 99 3.01 -4.27 -3.84
CA LEU A 99 2.86 -5.65 -3.37
C LEU A 99 3.92 -5.94 -2.31
N TYR A 100 3.51 -6.59 -1.23
CA TYR A 100 4.39 -7.05 -0.17
C TYR A 100 4.15 -8.55 0.10
N ASP A 101 5.23 -9.33 0.16
CA ASP A 101 5.19 -10.80 0.34
C ASP A 101 5.75 -11.29 1.70
N GLY A 102 6.08 -10.36 2.60
CA GLY A 102 6.68 -10.67 3.90
C GLY A 102 8.21 -10.56 3.92
N SER A 103 8.86 -10.49 2.76
CA SER A 103 10.31 -10.32 2.62
C SER A 103 10.70 -9.12 1.76
N ASP A 104 9.95 -8.87 0.69
CA ASP A 104 10.26 -7.89 -0.34
C ASP A 104 9.02 -7.03 -0.66
N VAL A 105 9.25 -5.79 -1.08
CA VAL A 105 8.22 -4.94 -1.70
C VAL A 105 8.48 -4.82 -3.18
N TRP A 106 7.39 -4.93 -3.93
CA TRP A 106 7.33 -4.72 -5.36
C TRP A 106 6.38 -3.57 -5.65
N VAL A 107 6.92 -2.46 -6.13
CA VAL A 107 6.10 -1.30 -6.52
C VAL A 107 5.96 -1.28 -8.01
N SER A 108 4.72 -1.26 -8.47
CA SER A 108 4.34 -1.00 -9.86
C SER A 108 3.66 0.35 -9.95
N VAL A 109 4.34 1.33 -10.55
CA VAL A 109 3.73 2.63 -10.84
C VAL A 109 3.07 2.57 -12.22
N ARG A 110 1.79 2.96 -12.30
CA ARG A 110 1.08 3.14 -13.57
C ARG A 110 0.99 4.63 -13.85
N LYS A 111 1.79 5.12 -14.79
CA LYS A 111 1.61 6.47 -15.32
C LYS A 111 0.63 6.40 -16.49
N SER A 112 -0.59 6.92 -16.31
CA SER A 112 -1.55 7.06 -17.40
C SER A 112 -1.13 8.23 -18.30
N ARG A 113 -0.46 7.93 -19.43
CA ARG A 113 -0.46 8.84 -20.59
C ARG A 113 -1.57 8.37 -21.54
N PRO A 114 -2.18 9.27 -22.35
CA PRO A 114 -3.38 8.96 -23.13
C PRO A 114 -3.28 7.80 -24.15
N ARG A 115 -2.11 7.16 -24.34
CA ARG A 115 -1.93 6.04 -25.29
C ARG A 115 -0.97 4.91 -24.88
N ARG A 116 -0.33 4.91 -23.70
CA ARG A 116 0.57 3.82 -23.25
C ARG A 116 0.59 3.69 -21.73
N THR A 117 0.50 2.44 -21.25
CA THR A 117 0.74 2.06 -19.86
C THR A 117 2.18 1.57 -19.73
N ALA A 118 3.02 2.30 -19.00
CA ALA A 118 4.32 1.79 -18.56
C ALA A 118 4.14 1.21 -17.15
N VAL A 119 4.65 -0.01 -16.94
CA VAL A 119 4.68 -0.67 -15.63
C VAL A 119 6.15 -0.82 -15.26
N CYS A 120 6.63 0.04 -14.36
CA CYS A 120 7.96 -0.07 -13.79
C CYS A 120 7.84 -0.81 -12.46
N ALA A 121 8.41 -2.02 -12.38
CA ALA A 121 8.48 -2.80 -11.14
C ALA A 121 9.83 -2.51 -10.45
N VAL A 122 9.80 -1.83 -9.30
CA VAL A 122 11.00 -1.67 -8.48
C VAL A 122 10.94 -2.64 -7.32
N LYS A 123 11.95 -3.51 -7.24
CA LYS A 123 12.22 -4.34 -6.07
C LYS A 123 13.03 -3.50 -5.08
N GLY A 124 12.54 -3.38 -3.85
CA GLY A 124 13.31 -2.77 -2.77
C GLY A 124 13.16 -3.56 -1.47
N SER A 125 14.21 -3.55 -0.66
CA SER A 125 14.20 -4.07 0.70
C SER A 125 13.63 -3.03 1.66
N PHE A 126 12.79 -3.45 2.60
CA PHE A 126 12.28 -2.56 3.66
C PHE A 126 13.42 -2.10 4.59
N SER A 127 13.45 -0.80 4.89
CA SER A 127 14.28 -0.24 5.96
C SER A 127 13.39 0.15 7.16
N PRO A 128 13.94 0.32 8.37
CA PRO A 128 13.20 0.82 9.53
C PRO A 128 12.56 2.21 9.33
N SER A 129 13.05 3.00 8.37
CA SER A 129 12.50 4.30 7.95
C SER A 129 11.38 4.19 6.90
N GLY A 130 10.94 2.96 6.56
CA GLY A 130 9.96 2.69 5.51
C GLY A 130 10.58 2.24 4.20
N PHE A 131 9.74 2.08 3.17
CA PHE A 131 10.20 1.82 1.81
C PHE A 131 10.75 3.12 1.20
N ALA A 132 12.08 3.22 1.13
CA ALA A 132 12.77 4.32 0.46
C ALA A 132 13.25 3.86 -0.93
N ALA A 133 12.33 3.65 -1.88
CA ALA A 133 12.74 3.74 -3.27
C ALA A 133 12.92 5.23 -3.59
N ASN A 134 14.08 5.60 -4.12
CA ASN A 134 14.28 6.93 -4.66
C ASN A 134 13.23 7.14 -5.77
N LEU A 135 12.16 7.89 -5.49
CA LEU A 135 11.12 8.17 -6.49
C LEU A 135 11.72 8.84 -7.75
N LYS A 136 12.89 9.47 -7.61
CA LYS A 136 13.72 9.98 -8.72
C LYS A 136 14.26 8.89 -9.66
N ASP A 137 14.46 7.67 -9.18
CA ASP A 137 14.89 6.54 -10.03
C ASP A 137 13.69 5.95 -10.79
N ILE A 138 12.49 5.99 -10.21
CA ILE A 138 11.27 5.50 -10.86
C ILE A 138 10.85 6.40 -12.03
N SER A 139 11.01 7.72 -11.91
CA SER A 139 10.74 8.65 -13.01
C SER A 139 11.73 8.51 -14.17
N ALA A 140 12.94 8.00 -13.92
CA ALA A 140 13.94 7.67 -14.95
C ALA A 140 13.69 6.32 -15.63
N LEU A 141 13.02 5.37 -14.96
CA LEU A 141 12.74 4.02 -15.49
C LEU A 141 11.50 3.95 -16.40
N CYS A 142 10.64 4.96 -16.37
CA CYS A 142 9.40 5.04 -17.15
C CYS A 142 9.38 6.31 -18.04
N PRO A 143 9.98 6.29 -19.26
CA PRO A 143 10.00 7.42 -20.20
C PRO A 143 8.61 7.87 -20.71
#